data_AF-A0A0G4N6J9-F1
#
_entry.id   AF-A0A0G4N6J9-F1
#
_cell.length_a   1.000
_cell.length_b   1.000
_cell.length_c   1.000
_cell.angle_alpha   90.00
_cell.angle_beta   90.00
_cell.angle_gamma   90.00
#
_symmetry.space_group_name_H-M   'P 1'
#
loop_
_entity.id
_entity.type
_entity.pdbx_description
1 polymer ?
#
loop_
_entity_poly.entity_id
_entity_poly.type
_entity_poly.pdbx_seq_one_letter_code
_entity_poly.pdbx_strand_id
1 'polypeptide(L)'
;MFKQQLELLARYLKLDLRAGDKAAVTSQKSEKVLQAQLDLWTVEHGDFYASGIQPVFSPLKARTYDSSWNWARQDALNMYYDVIFGRLQAVDREIVSQCIRIMNRANPTLIDFMQYHMDNCPTDRGETYKLSKQLGLQLIENCKDVLNASPVYKDVAVPTGPRTTVDAKGNLKYEEVQRPSCRKLEHYVQQMAEGGKISEYGNRTKVQNDLKRIYKLIREQHKMSKTSQLEIKSLYGDVLRSLSMSESQIIPKENGKPNGVKKVRTNGPGKGKVETIPFLHLKRKTLHGWDYSKKLTASYLTCLEEAARDGVTYAGKYVLMTGAGAGSIGADVLQGLISGGAKVVVTTSRFSREVTEYYQSMYARYGSK
;
A
#
# COMPACT_ATOMS: atom_id res chain seq x y z
N MET A 1 70.76 41.78 25.55
CA MET A 1 71.14 42.71 24.47
C MET A 1 70.21 42.59 23.25
N PHE A 2 70.14 41.46 22.54
CA PHE A 2 69.38 41.34 21.27
C PHE A 2 67.86 41.54 21.34
N LYS A 3 67.19 41.13 22.43
CA LYS A 3 65.73 41.34 22.61
C LYS A 3 65.35 42.83 22.66
N GLN A 4 66.17 43.65 23.32
CA GLN A 4 65.95 45.10 23.40
C GLN A 4 66.17 45.78 22.05
N GLN A 5 67.15 45.33 21.26
CA GLN A 5 67.36 45.82 19.89
C GLN A 5 66.17 45.47 18.98
N LEU A 6 65.60 44.27 19.11
CA LEU A 6 64.41 43.85 18.37
C LEU A 6 63.19 44.72 18.71
N GLU A 7 62.94 45.00 20.00
CA GLU A 7 61.85 45.88 20.44
C GLU A 7 62.01 47.33 19.94
N LEU A 8 63.26 47.82 19.86
CA LEU A 8 63.57 49.16 19.38
C LEU A 8 63.35 49.30 17.86
N LEU A 9 63.77 48.29 17.08
CA LEU A 9 63.49 48.20 15.64
C LEU A 9 62.00 48.08 15.35
N ALA A 10 61.26 47.26 16.10
CA ALA A 10 59.81 47.13 15.95
C ALA A 10 59.07 48.45 16.21
N ARG A 11 59.51 49.21 17.23
CA ARG A 11 58.95 50.53 17.53
C ARG A 11 59.26 51.56 16.43
N TYR A 12 60.49 51.54 15.89
CA TYR A 12 60.86 52.38 14.75
C TYR A 12 60.02 52.09 13.50
N LEU A 13 59.78 50.81 13.21
CA LEU A 13 58.95 50.33 12.10
C LEU A 13 57.43 50.44 12.37
N LYS A 14 57.00 50.90 13.54
CA LYS A 14 55.59 50.96 14.00
C LYS A 14 54.86 49.61 13.92
N LEU A 15 55.57 48.51 14.18
CA LEU A 15 55.02 47.16 14.18
C LEU A 15 54.79 46.68 15.63
N ASP A 16 53.55 46.27 15.94
CA ASP A 16 53.25 45.59 17.20
C ASP A 16 53.53 44.09 17.07
N LEU A 17 54.66 43.66 17.63
CA LEU A 17 55.10 42.27 17.65
C LEU A 17 54.11 41.31 18.31
N ARG A 18 53.20 41.80 19.16
CA ARG A 18 52.22 41.01 19.90
C ARG A 18 50.79 41.20 19.39
N ALA A 19 50.60 41.91 18.26
CA ALA A 19 49.28 42.09 17.68
C ALA A 19 48.60 40.75 17.35
N GLY A 20 49.38 39.77 16.87
CA GLY A 20 48.91 38.40 16.62
C GLY A 20 48.39 37.73 17.89
N ASP A 21 49.17 37.76 18.98
CA ASP A 21 48.78 37.15 20.25
C ASP A 21 47.54 37.82 20.86
N LYS A 22 47.44 39.15 20.77
CA LYS A 22 46.27 39.90 21.25
C LYS A 22 45.00 39.54 20.46
N ALA A 23 45.11 39.41 19.14
CA ALA A 23 44.01 38.96 18.29
C ALA A 23 43.61 37.51 18.60
N ALA A 24 44.59 36.62 18.80
CA ALA A 24 44.36 35.22 19.17
C ALA A 24 43.61 35.08 20.52
N VAL A 25 44.03 35.83 21.55
CA VAL A 25 43.34 35.86 22.85
C VAL A 25 41.90 36.37 22.71
N THR A 26 41.66 37.29 21.80
CA THR A 26 40.31 37.81 21.53
C THR A 26 39.45 36.76 20.82
N SER A 27 39.98 36.08 19.80
CA SER A 27 39.31 34.95 19.12
C SER A 27 38.95 33.83 20.10
N GLN A 28 39.88 33.48 20.99
CA GLN A 28 39.67 32.41 21.97
C GLN A 28 38.53 32.74 22.95
N LYS A 29 38.33 34.02 23.29
CA LYS A 29 37.18 34.44 24.11
C LYS A 29 35.86 34.29 23.35
N SER A 30 35.81 34.67 22.08
CA SER A 30 34.61 34.47 21.25
C SER A 30 34.30 32.99 21.02
N GLU A 31 35.32 32.15 20.83
CA GLU A 31 35.16 30.69 20.70
C GLU A 31 34.50 30.09 21.94
N LYS A 32 34.88 30.53 23.16
CA LYS A 32 34.24 30.05 24.40
C LYS A 32 32.76 30.43 24.50
N VAL A 33 32.38 31.62 24.02
CA VAL A 33 30.97 32.05 24.00
C VAL A 33 30.15 31.21 23.03
N LEU A 34 30.70 30.95 21.83
CA LEU A 34 30.07 30.06 20.85
C LEU A 34 29.97 28.62 21.36
N GLN A 35 31.03 28.12 22.01
CA GLN A 35 31.02 26.79 22.61
C GLN A 35 29.94 26.67 23.68
N ALA A 36 29.78 27.65 24.57
CA ALA A 36 28.73 27.63 25.58
C ALA A 36 27.32 27.58 24.96
N GLN A 37 27.11 28.25 23.82
CA GLN A 37 25.85 28.17 23.08
C GLN A 37 25.65 26.80 22.42
N LEU A 38 26.70 26.20 21.84
CA LEU A 38 26.66 24.86 21.27
C LEU A 38 26.42 23.78 22.34
N ASP A 39 27.02 23.95 23.52
CA ASP A 39 26.84 23.06 24.66
C ASP A 39 25.38 23.10 25.14
N LEU A 40 24.76 24.29 25.18
CA LEU A 40 23.33 24.43 25.48
C LEU A 40 22.46 23.63 24.49
N TRP A 41 22.71 23.75 23.19
CA TRP A 41 21.97 22.98 22.18
C TRP A 41 22.13 21.47 22.35
N THR A 42 23.35 21.03 22.62
CA THR A 42 23.67 19.61 22.83
C THR A 42 23.00 19.06 24.08
N VAL A 43 22.99 19.82 25.19
CA VAL A 43 22.34 19.42 26.45
C VAL A 43 20.82 19.33 26.29
N GLU A 44 20.21 20.28 25.59
CA GLU A 44 18.75 20.31 25.42
C GLU A 44 18.23 19.23 24.46
N HIS A 45 18.96 18.90 23.39
CA HIS A 45 18.45 18.03 22.31
C HIS A 45 19.14 16.66 22.23
N GLY A 46 20.36 16.54 22.72
CA GLY A 46 21.19 15.34 22.61
C GLY A 46 21.71 15.05 21.19
N ASP A 47 22.72 14.18 21.11
CA ASP A 47 23.46 13.90 19.87
C ASP A 47 22.61 13.21 18.79
N PHE A 48 21.66 12.37 19.20
CA PHE A 48 20.79 11.67 18.25
C PHE A 48 19.90 12.64 17.46
N TYR A 49 19.32 13.64 18.13
CA TYR A 49 18.53 14.66 17.46
C TYR A 49 19.43 15.56 16.60
N ALA A 50 20.55 16.02 17.15
CA ALA A 50 21.49 16.89 16.45
C ALA A 50 22.02 16.27 15.15
N SER A 51 22.36 14.97 15.16
CA SER A 51 22.75 14.23 13.95
C SER A 51 21.57 13.99 13.00
N GLY A 52 20.35 13.77 13.52
CA GLY A 52 19.14 13.53 12.73
C GLY A 52 18.59 14.74 11.98
N ILE A 53 18.90 15.98 12.41
CA ILE A 53 18.45 17.21 11.75
C ILE A 53 19.44 17.76 10.71
N GLN A 54 20.61 17.14 10.54
CA GLN A 54 21.61 17.60 9.58
C GLN A 54 21.07 17.53 8.14
N PRO A 55 21.13 18.63 7.36
CA PRO A 55 20.66 18.62 5.97
C PRO A 55 21.50 17.68 5.10
N VAL A 56 20.83 16.74 4.43
CA VAL A 56 21.48 15.75 3.55
C VAL A 56 21.12 15.89 2.07
N PHE A 57 20.09 16.66 1.74
CA PHE A 57 19.65 16.85 0.35
C PHE A 57 20.64 17.72 -0.43
N SER A 58 21.01 17.26 -1.63
CA SER A 58 21.83 18.02 -2.57
C SER A 58 21.32 17.78 -4.00
N PRO A 59 20.96 18.84 -4.76
CA PRO A 59 20.48 18.70 -6.13
C PRO A 59 21.46 17.96 -7.05
N LEU A 60 22.76 18.11 -6.83
CA LEU A 60 23.82 17.47 -7.62
C LEU A 60 23.90 15.95 -7.43
N LYS A 61 23.27 15.41 -6.39
CA LYS A 61 23.19 13.97 -6.11
C LYS A 61 21.93 13.32 -6.69
N ALA A 62 21.03 14.10 -7.29
CA ALA A 62 19.81 13.57 -7.89
C ALA A 62 20.16 12.63 -9.06
N ARG A 63 19.59 11.42 -9.04
CA ARG A 63 19.73 10.42 -10.10
C ARG A 63 18.38 10.27 -10.79
N THR A 64 18.37 10.40 -12.11
CA THR A 64 17.17 10.25 -12.93
C THR A 64 17.25 8.95 -13.71
N TYR A 65 16.18 8.16 -13.65
CA TYR A 65 16.03 6.94 -14.42
C TYR A 65 14.80 7.08 -15.32
N ASP A 66 15.03 7.14 -16.63
CA ASP A 66 14.00 7.40 -17.65
C ASP A 66 14.14 6.50 -18.89
N SER A 67 15.13 5.59 -18.91
CA SER A 67 15.51 4.78 -20.06
C SER A 67 14.68 3.50 -20.25
N SER A 68 13.35 3.59 -20.08
CA SER A 68 12.43 2.44 -20.17
C SER A 68 12.54 1.65 -21.48
N TRP A 69 12.78 2.33 -22.60
CA TRP A 69 12.91 1.76 -23.94
C TRP A 69 14.08 0.76 -24.06
N ASN A 70 15.19 1.00 -23.36
CA ASN A 70 16.36 0.13 -23.42
C ASN A 70 16.16 -1.11 -22.55
N TRP A 71 15.66 -0.90 -21.33
CA TRP A 71 15.36 -2.00 -20.42
C TRP A 71 14.29 -2.94 -20.96
N ALA A 72 13.33 -2.43 -21.75
CA ALA A 72 12.35 -3.26 -22.43
C ALA A 72 12.99 -4.28 -23.40
N ARG A 73 13.99 -3.85 -24.18
CA ARG A 73 14.72 -4.74 -25.10
C ARG A 73 15.55 -5.78 -24.35
N GLN A 74 16.20 -5.35 -23.27
CA GLN A 74 16.97 -6.25 -22.41
C GLN A 74 16.06 -7.32 -21.77
N ASP A 75 14.93 -6.91 -21.18
CA ASP A 75 14.00 -7.84 -20.55
C ASP A 75 13.38 -8.80 -21.59
N ALA A 76 13.04 -8.30 -22.79
CA ALA A 76 12.53 -9.14 -23.86
C ALA A 76 13.54 -10.21 -24.31
N LEU A 77 14.82 -9.84 -24.47
CA LEU A 77 15.88 -10.76 -24.85
C LEU A 77 16.20 -11.76 -23.72
N ASN A 78 16.26 -11.28 -22.48
CA ASN A 78 16.49 -12.15 -21.31
C ASN A 78 15.38 -13.19 -21.20
N MET A 79 14.11 -12.78 -21.31
CA MET A 79 12.96 -13.68 -21.28
C MET A 79 13.03 -14.72 -22.40
N TYR A 80 13.41 -14.30 -23.62
CA TYR A 80 13.59 -15.23 -24.75
C TYR A 80 14.60 -16.35 -24.43
N TYR A 81 15.75 -16.01 -23.86
CA TYR A 81 16.76 -17.01 -23.47
C TYR A 81 16.34 -17.81 -22.25
N ASP A 82 15.67 -17.21 -21.26
CA ASP A 82 15.21 -17.91 -20.06
C ASP A 82 14.18 -19.00 -20.39
N VAL A 83 13.32 -18.78 -21.40
CA VAL A 83 12.42 -19.82 -21.94
C VAL A 83 13.20 -20.90 -22.69
N ILE A 84 14.20 -20.53 -23.50
CA ILE A 84 15.02 -21.50 -24.26
C ILE A 84 15.80 -22.43 -23.33
N PHE A 85 16.42 -21.88 -22.29
CA PHE A 85 17.20 -22.63 -21.30
C PHE A 85 16.34 -23.32 -20.24
N GLY A 86 15.01 -23.19 -20.30
CA GLY A 86 14.08 -23.85 -19.39
C GLY A 86 14.10 -23.32 -17.95
N ARG A 87 14.61 -22.10 -17.74
CA ARG A 87 14.51 -21.40 -16.44
C ARG A 87 13.09 -20.93 -16.17
N LEU A 88 12.36 -20.62 -17.25
CA LEU A 88 10.94 -20.27 -17.22
C LEU A 88 10.14 -21.36 -17.94
N GLN A 89 9.24 -22.00 -17.22
CA GLN A 89 8.27 -22.95 -17.77
C GLN A 89 6.93 -22.25 -17.98
N ALA A 90 6.10 -22.75 -18.91
CA ALA A 90 4.79 -22.16 -19.22
C ALA A 90 3.83 -22.04 -18.00
N VAL A 91 4.11 -22.78 -16.92
CA VAL A 91 3.33 -22.77 -15.67
C VAL A 91 3.67 -21.55 -14.79
N ASP A 92 4.84 -20.95 -15.01
CA ASP A 92 5.37 -19.90 -14.14
C ASP A 92 4.66 -18.57 -14.41
N ARG A 93 3.97 -18.06 -13.37
CA ARG A 93 3.33 -16.72 -13.40
C ARG A 93 4.33 -15.58 -13.56
N GLU A 94 5.61 -15.86 -13.36
CA GLU A 94 6.69 -14.93 -13.65
C GLU A 94 6.71 -14.53 -15.13
N ILE A 95 6.43 -15.45 -16.05
CA ILE A 95 6.28 -15.14 -17.48
C ILE A 95 5.18 -14.09 -17.68
N VAL A 96 4.02 -14.29 -17.04
CA VAL A 96 2.89 -13.35 -17.15
C VAL A 96 3.28 -11.96 -16.61
N SER A 97 3.98 -11.90 -15.48
CA SER A 97 4.45 -10.62 -14.93
C SER A 97 5.46 -9.94 -15.86
N GLN A 98 6.41 -10.69 -16.44
CA GLN A 98 7.40 -10.15 -17.38
C GLN A 98 6.72 -9.66 -18.68
N CYS A 99 5.79 -10.44 -19.23
CA CYS A 99 4.99 -10.04 -20.40
C CYS A 99 4.25 -8.72 -20.14
N ILE A 100 3.60 -8.54 -18.99
CA ILE A 100 2.91 -7.29 -18.64
C ILE A 100 3.88 -6.11 -18.62
N ARG A 101 5.08 -6.29 -18.04
CA ARG A 101 6.10 -5.23 -18.01
C ARG A 101 6.59 -4.88 -19.41
N ILE A 102 6.74 -5.85 -20.31
CA ILE A 102 7.12 -5.61 -21.71
C ILE A 102 6.00 -4.86 -22.44
N MET A 103 4.73 -5.27 -22.26
CA MET A 103 3.56 -4.59 -22.84
C MET A 103 3.46 -3.13 -22.37
N ASN A 104 3.71 -2.86 -21.08
CA ASN A 104 3.72 -1.50 -20.52
C ASN A 104 4.79 -0.58 -21.13
N ARG A 105 5.80 -1.14 -21.81
CA ARG A 105 6.89 -0.42 -22.48
C ARG A 105 6.84 -0.58 -24.01
N ALA A 106 5.71 -1.03 -24.54
CA ALA A 106 5.55 -1.28 -25.97
C ALA A 106 5.83 -0.01 -26.78
N ASN A 107 6.77 -0.14 -27.72
CA ASN A 107 7.12 0.88 -28.69
C ASN A 107 7.33 0.22 -30.06
N PRO A 108 7.19 0.95 -31.19
CA PRO A 108 7.35 0.37 -32.53
C PRO A 108 8.70 -0.34 -32.71
N THR A 109 9.79 0.28 -32.23
CA THR A 109 11.14 -0.29 -32.37
C THR A 109 11.36 -1.59 -31.59
N LEU A 110 10.61 -1.80 -30.51
CA LEU A 110 10.64 -2.99 -29.66
C LEU A 110 9.91 -4.12 -30.39
N ILE A 111 8.81 -3.80 -31.07
CA ILE A 111 8.07 -4.76 -31.88
C ILE A 111 8.96 -5.27 -33.02
N ASP A 112 9.66 -4.39 -33.73
CA ASP A 112 10.60 -4.78 -34.79
C ASP A 112 11.75 -5.64 -34.24
N PHE A 113 12.30 -5.25 -33.08
CA PHE A 113 13.32 -6.03 -32.38
C PHE A 113 12.83 -7.43 -32.01
N MET A 114 11.63 -7.53 -31.44
CA MET A 114 11.03 -8.81 -31.06
C MET A 114 10.74 -9.69 -32.30
N GLN A 115 10.20 -9.10 -33.38
CA GLN A 115 9.93 -9.81 -34.63
C GLN A 115 11.21 -10.43 -35.20
N TYR A 116 12.30 -9.66 -35.30
CA TYR A 116 13.58 -10.16 -35.78
C TYR A 116 14.08 -11.39 -34.99
N HIS A 117 13.96 -11.37 -33.66
CA HIS A 117 14.36 -12.50 -32.83
C HIS A 117 13.43 -13.72 -32.97
N MET A 118 12.14 -13.51 -33.21
CA MET A 118 11.19 -14.62 -33.43
C MET A 118 11.29 -15.24 -34.82
N ASP A 119 11.56 -14.43 -35.85
CA ASP A 119 11.71 -14.90 -37.23
C ASP A 119 12.97 -15.76 -37.38
N ASN A 120 14.06 -15.33 -36.75
CA ASN A 120 15.34 -16.05 -36.73
C ASN A 120 15.42 -17.13 -35.63
N CYS A 121 14.33 -17.44 -34.92
CA CYS A 121 14.31 -18.47 -33.88
C CYS A 121 14.37 -19.88 -34.51
N PRO A 122 15.41 -20.69 -34.23
CA PRO A 122 15.58 -22.02 -34.80
C PRO A 122 14.69 -23.06 -34.09
N THR A 123 13.47 -23.23 -34.59
CA THR A 123 12.46 -24.16 -34.03
C THR A 123 12.80 -25.64 -34.18
N ASP A 124 13.79 -25.96 -35.00
CA ASP A 124 14.32 -27.30 -35.25
C ASP A 124 15.18 -27.84 -34.08
N ARG A 125 15.68 -26.96 -33.19
CA ARG A 125 16.63 -27.34 -32.14
C ARG A 125 16.00 -27.94 -30.87
N GLY A 126 14.71 -27.74 -30.65
CA GLY A 126 14.04 -28.30 -29.47
C GLY A 126 12.64 -27.74 -29.21
N GLU A 127 11.93 -28.38 -28.29
CA GLU A 127 10.57 -27.98 -27.89
C GLU A 127 10.54 -26.60 -27.22
N THR A 128 11.59 -26.24 -26.47
CA THR A 128 11.71 -24.93 -25.83
C THR A 128 11.80 -23.77 -26.83
N TYR A 129 12.44 -23.99 -27.98
CA TYR A 129 12.48 -23.00 -29.08
C TYR A 129 11.10 -22.81 -29.73
N LYS A 130 10.35 -23.91 -29.92
CA LYS A 130 8.97 -23.84 -30.42
C LYS A 130 8.06 -23.09 -29.43
N LEU A 131 8.17 -23.40 -28.14
CA LEU A 131 7.44 -22.72 -27.08
C LEU A 131 7.78 -21.22 -27.03
N SER A 132 9.06 -20.88 -27.09
CA SER A 132 9.53 -19.49 -27.11
C SER A 132 8.97 -18.72 -28.30
N LYS A 133 8.97 -19.32 -29.50
CA LYS A 133 8.37 -18.71 -30.70
C LYS A 133 6.87 -18.50 -30.56
N GLN A 134 6.13 -19.47 -30.01
CA GLN A 134 4.69 -19.34 -29.79
C GLN A 134 4.36 -18.23 -28.80
N LEU A 135 5.02 -18.21 -27.64
CA LEU A 135 4.83 -17.18 -26.61
C LEU A 135 5.26 -15.80 -27.11
N GLY A 136 6.36 -15.72 -27.85
CA GLY A 136 6.87 -14.49 -28.42
C GLY A 136 5.94 -13.89 -29.47
N LEU A 137 5.38 -14.70 -30.38
CA LEU A 137 4.37 -14.23 -31.34
C LEU A 137 3.12 -13.70 -30.64
N GLN A 138 2.61 -14.43 -29.64
CA GLN A 138 1.47 -13.98 -28.82
C GLN A 138 1.78 -12.66 -28.11
N LEU A 139 3.00 -12.50 -27.57
CA LEU A 139 3.40 -11.26 -26.90
C LEU A 139 3.53 -10.09 -27.89
N ILE A 140 4.02 -10.34 -29.11
CA ILE A 140 4.09 -9.32 -30.17
C ILE A 140 2.70 -8.81 -30.54
N GLU A 141 1.71 -9.71 -30.70
CA GLU A 141 0.33 -9.34 -30.97
C GLU A 141 -0.23 -8.47 -29.83
N ASN A 142 -0.08 -8.91 -28.57
CA ASN A 142 -0.52 -8.11 -27.43
C ASN A 142 0.18 -6.74 -27.35
N CYS A 143 1.47 -6.65 -27.67
CA CYS A 143 2.21 -5.39 -27.71
C CYS A 143 1.70 -4.44 -28.81
N LYS A 144 1.22 -4.96 -29.96
CA LYS A 144 0.60 -4.17 -31.02
C LYS A 144 -0.73 -3.55 -30.55
N ASP A 145 -1.54 -4.34 -29.84
CA ASP A 145 -2.84 -3.88 -29.32
C ASP A 145 -2.69 -2.80 -28.24
N VAL A 146 -1.64 -2.90 -27.42
CA VAL A 146 -1.40 -2.01 -26.26
C VAL A 146 -0.57 -0.77 -26.62
N LEU A 147 -0.15 -0.61 -27.88
CA LEU A 147 0.77 0.44 -28.32
C LEU A 147 0.27 1.86 -27.97
N ASN A 148 -1.02 2.11 -28.15
CA ASN A 148 -1.68 3.39 -27.84
C ASN A 148 -2.35 3.41 -26.46
N ALA A 149 -2.33 2.32 -25.71
CA ALA A 149 -2.91 2.24 -24.38
C ALA A 149 -1.92 2.72 -23.30
N SER A 150 -2.47 3.24 -22.21
CA SER A 150 -1.70 3.63 -21.03
C SER A 150 -1.15 2.40 -20.31
N PRO A 151 0.06 2.46 -19.73
CA PRO A 151 0.61 1.37 -18.94
C PRO A 151 -0.20 1.15 -17.66
N VAL A 152 -0.20 -0.10 -17.20
CA VAL A 152 -1.08 -0.55 -16.12
C VAL A 152 -0.29 -1.37 -15.10
N TYR A 153 -0.49 -1.06 -13.81
CA TYR A 153 -0.08 -1.93 -12.72
C TYR A 153 -1.11 -3.04 -12.52
N LYS A 154 -0.66 -4.29 -12.66
CA LYS A 154 -1.45 -5.47 -12.38
C LYS A 154 -0.59 -6.49 -11.64
N ASP A 155 -1.01 -6.83 -10.43
CA ASP A 155 -0.34 -7.85 -9.64
C ASP A 155 -0.87 -9.25 -10.00
N VAL A 156 0.07 -10.13 -10.37
CA VAL A 156 -0.20 -11.51 -10.80
C VAL A 156 0.37 -12.52 -9.79
N ALA A 157 1.01 -12.04 -8.71
CA ALA A 157 1.56 -12.88 -7.66
C ALA A 157 0.47 -13.71 -6.98
N VAL A 158 0.87 -14.86 -6.42
CA VAL A 158 -0.03 -15.73 -5.66
C VAL A 158 -0.12 -15.20 -4.24
N PRO A 159 -1.33 -14.89 -3.73
CA PRO A 159 -1.47 -14.43 -2.35
C PRO A 159 -0.95 -15.48 -1.34
N THR A 160 0.05 -15.10 -0.55
CA THR A 160 0.64 -15.94 0.49
C THR A 160 0.04 -15.64 1.86
N GLY A 161 0.26 -16.55 2.81
CA GLY A 161 -0.09 -16.41 4.21
C GLY A 161 1.02 -16.94 5.12
N PRO A 162 1.06 -16.47 6.37
CA PRO A 162 2.09 -16.88 7.31
C PRO A 162 1.87 -18.32 7.75
N ARG A 163 2.94 -19.12 7.77
CA ARG A 163 2.95 -20.44 8.39
C ARG A 163 4.19 -20.58 9.26
N THR A 164 3.97 -20.72 10.55
CA THR A 164 5.02 -21.00 11.52
C THR A 164 4.94 -22.47 11.91
N THR A 165 6.04 -23.20 11.77
CA THR A 165 6.16 -24.60 12.21
C THR A 165 7.23 -24.72 13.27
N VAL A 166 6.99 -25.59 14.25
CA VAL A 166 7.98 -25.97 15.27
C VAL A 166 8.40 -27.40 14.95
N ASP A 167 9.68 -27.62 14.68
CA ASP A 167 10.17 -28.96 14.42
C ASP A 167 10.19 -29.82 15.70
N ALA A 168 10.38 -31.13 15.54
CA ALA A 168 10.47 -32.05 16.69
C ALA A 168 11.68 -31.78 17.62
N LYS A 169 12.64 -30.95 17.18
CA LYS A 169 13.83 -30.54 17.94
C LYS A 169 13.64 -29.18 18.62
N GLY A 170 12.49 -28.52 18.46
CA GLY A 170 12.18 -27.20 19.00
C GLY A 170 12.63 -26.01 18.14
N ASN A 171 13.15 -26.23 16.93
CA ASN A 171 13.49 -25.15 16.00
C ASN A 171 12.23 -24.53 15.41
N LEU A 172 12.17 -23.20 15.43
CA LEU A 172 11.10 -22.41 14.85
C LEU A 172 11.43 -22.10 13.39
N LYS A 173 10.51 -22.43 12.48
CA LYS A 173 10.61 -22.06 11.06
C LYS A 173 9.39 -21.22 10.67
N TYR A 174 9.63 -20.09 10.04
CA TYR A 174 8.60 -19.27 9.40
C TYR A 174 8.71 -19.41 7.88
N GLU A 175 7.59 -19.64 7.22
CA GLU A 175 7.49 -19.66 5.76
C GLU A 175 6.19 -18.97 5.31
N GLU A 176 6.25 -18.31 4.17
CA GLU A 176 5.07 -17.80 3.49
C GLU A 176 4.55 -18.84 2.51
N VAL A 177 3.37 -19.39 2.80
CA VAL A 177 2.76 -20.46 2.01
C VAL A 177 1.56 -19.92 1.25
N GLN A 178 1.34 -20.44 0.05
CA GLN A 178 0.19 -20.08 -0.77
C GLN A 178 -1.11 -20.34 -0.01
N ARG A 179 -2.03 -19.36 -0.04
CA ARG A 179 -3.33 -19.51 0.61
C ARG A 179 -4.16 -20.56 -0.13
N PRO A 180 -4.73 -21.58 0.55
CA PRO A 180 -5.52 -22.62 -0.10
C PRO A 180 -6.73 -22.08 -0.88
N SER A 181 -7.32 -20.97 -0.38
CA SER A 181 -8.54 -20.37 -0.91
C SER A 181 -8.31 -19.24 -1.93
N CYS A 182 -7.06 -18.78 -2.13
CA CYS A 182 -6.75 -17.62 -2.98
C CYS A 182 -5.66 -17.96 -4.01
N ARG A 183 -5.98 -17.87 -5.30
CA ARG A 183 -5.00 -18.03 -6.40
C ARG A 183 -4.70 -16.75 -7.18
N LYS A 184 -5.59 -15.76 -7.10
CA LYS A 184 -5.49 -14.47 -7.79
C LYS A 184 -5.83 -13.36 -6.80
N LEU A 185 -5.40 -12.14 -7.10
CA LEU A 185 -5.76 -10.97 -6.30
C LEU A 185 -7.28 -10.74 -6.28
N GLU A 186 -8.01 -11.08 -7.35
CA GLU A 186 -9.48 -11.02 -7.38
C GLU A 186 -10.14 -11.81 -6.23
N HIS A 187 -9.66 -13.04 -5.97
CA HIS A 187 -10.16 -13.86 -4.86
C HIS A 187 -9.81 -13.25 -3.50
N TYR A 188 -8.63 -12.60 -3.41
CA TYR A 188 -8.24 -11.89 -2.20
C TYR A 188 -9.20 -10.73 -1.94
N VAL A 189 -9.52 -9.89 -2.93
CA VAL A 189 -10.47 -8.78 -2.78
C VAL A 189 -11.84 -9.29 -2.35
N GLN A 190 -12.33 -10.38 -2.95
CA GLN A 190 -13.61 -11.00 -2.56
C GLN A 190 -13.60 -11.47 -1.10
N GLN A 191 -12.55 -12.17 -0.65
CA GLN A 191 -12.43 -12.58 0.76
C GLN A 191 -12.35 -11.39 1.71
N MET A 192 -11.66 -10.32 1.32
CA MET A 192 -11.59 -9.10 2.13
C MET A 192 -12.96 -8.40 2.21
N ALA A 193 -13.77 -8.49 1.15
CA ALA A 193 -15.13 -7.94 1.09
C ALA A 193 -16.13 -8.76 1.91
N GLU A 194 -16.03 -10.09 1.90
CA GLU A 194 -16.90 -11.01 2.66
C GLU A 194 -16.75 -10.82 4.18
N GLY A 195 -15.55 -10.47 4.64
CA GLY A 195 -15.23 -10.30 6.05
C GLY A 195 -15.17 -11.65 6.78
N GLY A 196 -15.57 -11.68 8.05
CA GLY A 196 -15.55 -12.92 8.81
C GLY A 196 -16.48 -12.94 10.02
N LYS A 197 -16.55 -14.10 10.67
CA LYS A 197 -17.44 -14.34 11.84
C LYS A 197 -17.23 -13.33 12.98
N ILE A 198 -15.99 -12.87 13.17
CA ILE A 198 -15.65 -11.87 14.20
C ILE A 198 -16.24 -10.48 13.92
N SER A 199 -16.53 -10.19 12.64
CA SER A 199 -17.03 -8.89 12.17
C SER A 199 -18.54 -8.86 11.93
N GLU A 200 -19.26 -9.88 12.41
CA GLU A 200 -20.71 -9.97 12.29
C GLU A 200 -21.39 -8.97 13.23
N TYR A 201 -22.34 -8.21 12.70
CA TYR A 201 -23.20 -7.36 13.49
C TYR A 201 -24.67 -7.57 13.13
N GLY A 202 -25.54 -7.31 14.11
CA GLY A 202 -26.97 -7.35 13.90
C GLY A 202 -27.41 -6.14 13.10
N ASN A 203 -27.92 -6.36 11.89
CA ASN A 203 -28.60 -5.31 11.15
C ASN A 203 -29.83 -4.81 11.95
N ARG A 204 -30.31 -3.59 11.69
CA ARG A 204 -31.43 -2.94 12.39
C ARG A 204 -32.66 -3.85 12.51
N THR A 205 -32.95 -4.66 11.49
CA THR A 205 -34.04 -5.65 11.48
C THR A 205 -33.79 -6.84 12.41
N LYS A 206 -32.53 -7.28 12.56
CA LYS A 206 -32.16 -8.35 13.49
C LYS A 206 -32.28 -7.85 14.93
N VAL A 207 -31.74 -6.66 15.21
CA VAL A 207 -31.87 -6.00 16.53
C VAL A 207 -33.34 -5.82 16.89
N GLN A 208 -34.20 -5.40 15.96
CA GLN A 208 -35.65 -5.31 16.18
C GLN A 208 -36.30 -6.66 16.50
N ASN A 209 -35.97 -7.71 15.74
CA ASN A 209 -36.52 -9.05 15.97
C ASN A 209 -36.05 -9.65 17.30
N ASP A 210 -34.80 -9.41 17.68
CA ASP A 210 -34.22 -9.86 18.95
C ASP A 210 -34.84 -9.10 20.13
N LEU A 211 -34.96 -7.77 20.02
CA LEU A 211 -35.68 -6.94 20.99
C LEU A 211 -37.15 -7.35 21.14
N LYS A 212 -37.83 -7.71 20.04
CA LYS A 212 -39.22 -8.21 20.07
C LYS A 212 -39.33 -9.56 20.78
N ARG A 213 -38.36 -10.46 20.59
CA ARG A 213 -38.29 -11.74 21.31
C ARG A 213 -38.03 -11.54 22.79
N ILE A 214 -37.10 -10.66 23.14
CA ILE A 214 -36.79 -10.30 24.53
C ILE A 214 -38.04 -9.74 25.22
N TYR A 215 -38.74 -8.79 24.59
CA TYR A 215 -39.98 -8.25 25.14
C TYR A 215 -41.07 -9.32 25.32
N LYS A 216 -41.23 -10.22 24.35
CA LYS A 216 -42.20 -11.33 24.42
C LYS A 216 -41.86 -12.29 25.57
N LEU A 217 -40.60 -12.67 25.73
CA LEU A 217 -40.13 -13.53 26.83
C LEU A 217 -40.35 -12.88 28.20
N ILE A 218 -40.03 -11.58 28.34
CA ILE A 218 -40.22 -10.83 29.58
C ILE A 218 -41.71 -10.77 29.94
N ARG A 219 -42.59 -10.57 28.94
CA ARG A 219 -44.04 -10.52 29.14
C ARG A 219 -44.61 -11.89 29.53
N GLU A 220 -44.13 -12.97 28.92
CA GLU A 220 -44.58 -14.35 29.18
C GLU A 220 -44.12 -14.88 30.55
N GLN A 221 -42.99 -14.39 31.08
CA GLN A 221 -42.46 -14.88 32.35
C GLN A 221 -43.25 -14.46 33.60
N HIS A 222 -44.21 -13.52 33.53
CA HIS A 222 -45.15 -13.09 34.60
C HIS A 222 -44.63 -12.98 36.07
N LYS A 223 -43.31 -12.98 36.30
CA LYS A 223 -42.66 -12.94 37.62
C LYS A 223 -42.38 -11.53 38.13
N MET A 224 -42.67 -10.51 37.33
CA MET A 224 -42.36 -9.10 37.62
C MET A 224 -43.59 -8.34 38.08
N SER A 225 -43.41 -7.35 38.97
CA SER A 225 -44.47 -6.45 39.41
C SER A 225 -45.09 -5.67 38.24
N LYS A 226 -46.37 -5.30 38.34
CA LYS A 226 -47.07 -4.51 37.31
C LYS A 226 -46.40 -3.15 37.05
N THR A 227 -45.79 -2.57 38.07
CA THR A 227 -45.04 -1.31 38.01
C THR A 227 -43.77 -1.46 37.17
N SER A 228 -42.98 -2.51 37.42
CA SER A 228 -41.77 -2.79 36.63
C SER A 228 -42.07 -3.15 35.17
N GLN A 229 -43.23 -3.77 34.89
CA GLN A 229 -43.67 -4.06 33.52
C GLN A 229 -43.99 -2.78 32.73
N LEU A 230 -44.56 -1.76 33.40
CA LEU A 230 -44.83 -0.45 32.80
C LEU A 230 -43.54 0.32 32.51
N GLU A 231 -42.57 0.30 33.43
CA GLU A 231 -41.25 0.92 33.24
C GLU A 231 -40.48 0.29 32.07
N ILE A 232 -40.43 -1.04 31.98
CA ILE A 232 -39.80 -1.75 30.86
C ILE A 232 -40.48 -1.40 29.53
N LYS A 233 -41.80 -1.23 29.52
CA LYS A 233 -42.53 -0.81 28.31
C LYS A 233 -42.17 0.61 27.90
N SER A 234 -42.00 1.53 28.86
CA SER A 234 -41.53 2.90 28.60
C SER A 234 -40.12 2.90 28.01
N LEU A 235 -39.17 2.23 28.67
CA LEU A 235 -37.78 2.14 28.24
C LEU A 235 -37.65 1.48 26.85
N TYR A 236 -38.44 0.44 26.58
CA TYR A 236 -38.50 -0.19 25.27
C TYR A 236 -39.02 0.77 24.19
N GLY A 237 -40.02 1.58 24.52
CA GLY A 237 -40.55 2.64 23.65
C GLY A 237 -39.50 3.72 23.35
N ASP A 238 -38.75 4.16 24.36
CA ASP A 238 -37.69 5.17 24.23
C ASP A 238 -36.49 4.65 23.40
N VAL A 239 -36.11 3.38 23.58
CA VAL A 239 -35.09 2.72 22.76
C VAL A 239 -35.54 2.61 21.30
N LEU A 240 -36.80 2.27 21.04
CA LEU A 240 -37.34 2.25 19.68
C LEU A 240 -37.41 3.65 19.06
N ARG A 241 -37.79 4.66 19.84
CA ARG A 241 -37.90 6.05 19.40
C ARG A 241 -36.53 6.65 19.06
N SER A 242 -35.52 6.42 19.90
CA SER A 242 -34.13 6.85 19.67
C SER A 242 -33.48 6.16 18.47
N LEU A 243 -33.85 4.92 18.15
CA LEU A 243 -33.43 4.21 16.94
C LEU A 243 -34.17 4.67 15.66
N SER A 244 -34.98 5.73 15.72
CA SER A 244 -35.81 6.26 14.62
C SER A 244 -36.73 5.18 14.00
N MET A 245 -37.54 4.53 14.84
CA MET A 245 -38.45 3.45 14.45
C MET A 245 -39.92 3.88 14.52
N SER A 246 -40.74 3.40 13.57
CA SER A 246 -42.20 3.57 13.59
C SER A 246 -42.85 2.66 14.64
N GLU A 247 -43.50 3.26 15.62
CA GLU A 247 -44.22 2.62 16.74
C GLU A 247 -45.34 1.66 16.27
N SER A 248 -45.81 1.82 15.03
CA SER A 248 -46.97 1.16 14.42
C SER A 248 -46.76 -0.28 13.95
N GLN A 249 -45.53 -0.82 13.92
CA GLN A 249 -45.30 -2.20 13.46
C GLN A 249 -45.29 -3.26 14.57
N ILE A 250 -45.40 -2.88 15.85
CA ILE A 250 -45.09 -3.80 16.96
C ILE A 250 -46.12 -3.79 18.09
N ILE A 251 -46.79 -2.68 18.39
CA ILE A 251 -47.87 -2.66 19.38
C ILE A 251 -49.17 -3.13 18.70
N PRO A 252 -49.75 -4.29 19.05
CA PRO A 252 -51.04 -4.69 18.49
C PRO A 252 -52.08 -3.66 18.96
N LYS A 253 -52.73 -2.97 18.04
CA LYS A 253 -53.98 -2.28 18.35
C LYS A 253 -55.02 -3.37 18.63
N GLU A 254 -55.50 -3.45 19.86
CA GLU A 254 -56.73 -4.20 20.14
C GLU A 254 -57.88 -3.52 19.38
N ASN A 255 -58.58 -4.33 18.58
CA ASN A 255 -59.82 -4.04 17.86
C ASN A 255 -59.74 -3.16 16.60
N GLY A 256 -59.70 -3.84 15.44
CA GLY A 256 -60.04 -3.28 14.12
C GLY A 256 -60.02 -4.37 13.04
N LYS A 257 -61.17 -4.62 12.39
CA LYS A 257 -61.42 -5.67 11.37
C LYS A 257 -60.43 -5.62 10.19
N PRO A 258 -60.09 -6.77 9.54
CA PRO A 258 -59.16 -6.78 8.42
C PRO A 258 -59.89 -6.48 7.10
N ASN A 259 -59.52 -5.39 6.43
CA ASN A 259 -59.85 -5.20 5.01
C ASN A 259 -58.71 -5.72 4.14
N GLY A 260 -59.08 -6.57 3.18
CA GLY A 260 -58.18 -7.37 2.37
C GLY A 260 -57.39 -6.55 1.35
N VAL A 261 -56.08 -6.78 1.33
CA VAL A 261 -55.25 -6.63 0.13
C VAL A 261 -54.29 -7.82 0.10
N LYS A 262 -54.38 -8.62 -0.96
CA LYS A 262 -53.52 -9.79 -1.22
C LYS A 262 -52.05 -9.35 -1.30
N LYS A 263 -51.22 -9.77 -0.32
CA LYS A 263 -49.76 -9.76 -0.46
C LYS A 263 -49.28 -11.13 -0.91
N VAL A 264 -48.51 -11.12 -1.98
CA VAL A 264 -47.76 -12.24 -2.54
C VAL A 264 -46.94 -12.90 -1.44
N ARG A 265 -47.09 -14.22 -1.30
CA ARG A 265 -46.35 -15.07 -0.38
C ARG A 265 -44.95 -15.31 -0.93
N THR A 266 -43.93 -14.73 -0.32
CA THR A 266 -42.57 -15.29 -0.33
C THR A 266 -42.38 -16.09 0.96
N ASN A 267 -42.27 -17.42 0.81
CA ASN A 267 -42.09 -18.37 1.90
C ASN A 267 -40.71 -18.23 2.56
N GLY A 268 -40.72 -18.07 3.89
CA GLY A 268 -39.54 -18.17 4.76
C GLY A 268 -39.71 -17.27 5.99
N PRO A 269 -39.59 -17.79 7.24
CA PRO A 269 -39.60 -16.92 8.41
C PRO A 269 -38.38 -16.00 8.32
N GLY A 270 -38.61 -14.69 8.29
CA GLY A 270 -37.58 -13.67 8.11
C GLY A 270 -36.50 -13.74 9.20
N LYS A 271 -35.48 -14.58 8.99
CA LYS A 271 -34.22 -14.54 9.72
C LYS A 271 -33.62 -13.17 9.41
N GLY A 272 -33.42 -12.34 10.44
CA GLY A 272 -32.75 -11.05 10.28
C GLY A 272 -31.39 -11.28 9.60
N LYS A 273 -31.07 -10.49 8.57
CA LYS A 273 -29.78 -10.59 7.88
C LYS A 273 -28.66 -10.29 8.88
N VAL A 274 -27.78 -11.26 9.08
CA VAL A 274 -26.47 -11.02 9.69
C VAL A 274 -25.64 -10.37 8.60
N GLU A 275 -25.10 -9.20 8.90
CA GLU A 275 -24.18 -8.51 8.01
C GLU A 275 -22.78 -8.57 8.62
N THR A 276 -21.78 -8.67 7.76
CA THR A 276 -20.37 -8.60 8.14
C THR A 276 -19.81 -7.22 7.80
N ILE A 277 -18.81 -6.80 8.55
CA ILE A 277 -17.98 -5.65 8.18
C ILE A 277 -16.81 -6.19 7.35
N PRO A 278 -16.61 -5.71 6.11
CA PRO A 278 -15.44 -6.06 5.32
C PRO A 278 -14.13 -5.81 6.08
N PHE A 279 -13.14 -6.68 5.90
CA PHE A 279 -11.83 -6.49 6.53
C PHE A 279 -11.17 -5.19 6.09
N LEU A 280 -11.39 -4.79 4.83
CA LEU A 280 -11.02 -3.48 4.30
C LEU A 280 -12.26 -2.61 4.16
N HIS A 281 -12.35 -1.53 4.95
CA HIS A 281 -13.49 -0.64 4.91
C HIS A 281 -13.10 0.82 5.08
N LEU A 282 -13.92 1.69 4.51
CA LEU A 282 -13.82 3.13 4.69
C LEU A 282 -14.81 3.61 5.76
N LYS A 283 -14.36 4.60 6.52
CA LYS A 283 -15.15 5.22 7.59
C LYS A 283 -15.58 6.63 7.20
N ARG A 284 -16.65 7.10 7.81
CA ARG A 284 -17.15 8.48 7.69
C ARG A 284 -17.13 9.13 9.06
N LYS A 285 -16.69 10.38 9.12
CA LYS A 285 -16.70 11.18 10.34
C LYS A 285 -18.14 11.49 10.74
N THR A 286 -18.50 11.13 11.96
CA THR A 286 -19.77 11.45 12.62
C THR A 286 -19.49 12.27 13.88
N LEU A 287 -20.55 12.70 14.58
CA LEU A 287 -20.42 13.49 15.82
C LEU A 287 -19.63 12.75 16.91
N HIS A 288 -19.67 11.41 16.90
CA HIS A 288 -19.11 10.55 17.95
C HIS A 288 -17.87 9.77 17.52
N GLY A 289 -17.34 10.01 16.31
CA GLY A 289 -16.12 9.36 15.84
C GLY A 289 -16.11 9.04 14.35
N TRP A 290 -15.51 7.90 14.01
CA TRP A 290 -15.40 7.39 12.64
C TRP A 290 -16.18 6.09 12.50
N ASP A 291 -17.33 6.16 11.86
CA ASP A 291 -18.22 5.03 11.71
C ASP A 291 -18.08 4.37 10.33
N TYR A 292 -18.28 3.06 10.28
CA TYR A 292 -18.26 2.29 9.04
C TYR A 292 -19.26 2.83 8.03
N SER A 293 -18.78 3.14 6.82
CA SER A 293 -19.64 3.59 5.73
C SER A 293 -19.70 2.55 4.62
N LYS A 294 -20.82 1.81 4.56
CA LYS A 294 -21.10 0.84 3.48
C LYS A 294 -20.94 1.44 2.09
N LYS A 295 -21.43 2.67 1.87
CA LYS A 295 -21.38 3.34 0.57
C LYS A 295 -19.93 3.58 0.11
N LEU A 296 -19.10 4.16 0.97
CA LEU A 296 -17.70 4.44 0.65
C LEU A 296 -16.92 3.13 0.47
N THR A 297 -17.19 2.16 1.34
CA THR A 297 -16.54 0.84 1.28
C THR A 297 -16.89 0.08 0.02
N ALA A 298 -18.15 0.13 -0.42
CA ALA A 298 -18.57 -0.48 -1.67
C ALA A 298 -17.82 0.14 -2.85
N SER A 299 -17.77 1.48 -2.95
CA SER A 299 -17.01 2.15 -4.01
C SER A 299 -15.53 1.78 -3.99
N TYR A 300 -14.91 1.74 -2.80
CA TYR A 300 -13.51 1.36 -2.66
C TYR A 300 -13.24 -0.10 -3.08
N LEU A 301 -14.07 -1.04 -2.62
CA LEU A 301 -13.91 -2.46 -2.95
C LEU A 301 -14.20 -2.75 -4.43
N THR A 302 -15.16 -2.06 -5.05
CA THR A 302 -15.41 -2.16 -6.49
C THR A 302 -14.18 -1.68 -7.27
N CYS A 303 -13.61 -0.52 -6.93
CA CYS A 303 -12.38 -0.06 -7.58
C CYS A 303 -11.20 -1.02 -7.32
N LEU A 304 -11.13 -1.65 -6.15
CA LEU A 304 -10.08 -2.63 -5.82
C LEU A 304 -10.24 -3.93 -6.62
N GLU A 305 -11.48 -4.35 -6.89
CA GLU A 305 -11.79 -5.50 -7.76
C GLU A 305 -11.45 -5.22 -9.23
N GLU A 306 -11.83 -4.04 -9.73
CA GLU A 306 -11.46 -3.56 -11.06
C GLU A 306 -9.93 -3.48 -11.21
N ALA A 307 -9.23 -2.95 -10.19
CA ALA A 307 -7.78 -2.93 -10.13
C ALA A 307 -7.16 -4.33 -10.18
N ALA A 308 -7.78 -5.33 -9.55
CA ALA A 308 -7.29 -6.71 -9.58
C ALA A 308 -7.46 -7.36 -10.97
N ARG A 309 -8.56 -7.03 -11.66
CA ARG A 309 -8.95 -7.64 -12.93
C ARG A 309 -8.26 -6.98 -14.12
N ASP A 310 -8.42 -5.67 -14.24
CA ASP A 310 -7.99 -4.89 -15.42
C ASP A 310 -6.68 -4.16 -15.16
N GLY A 311 -6.36 -3.92 -13.88
CA GLY A 311 -5.18 -3.19 -13.44
C GLY A 311 -5.43 -1.67 -13.33
N VAL A 312 -4.47 -0.94 -12.76
CA VAL A 312 -4.57 0.53 -12.54
C VAL A 312 -3.47 1.28 -13.27
N THR A 313 -3.85 2.33 -14.00
CA THR A 313 -2.90 3.26 -14.61
C THR A 313 -2.68 4.50 -13.72
N TYR A 314 -1.44 4.97 -13.72
CA TYR A 314 -1.00 6.20 -13.05
C TYR A 314 -0.29 7.16 -14.03
N ALA A 315 -0.52 6.97 -15.33
CA ALA A 315 0.08 7.78 -16.38
C ALA A 315 -0.20 9.29 -16.16
N GLY A 316 0.86 10.09 -16.25
CA GLY A 316 0.77 11.55 -16.06
C GLY A 316 0.65 12.01 -14.61
N LYS A 317 0.70 11.11 -13.62
CA LYS A 317 0.76 11.47 -12.20
C LYS A 317 2.20 11.68 -11.73
N TYR A 318 2.39 12.70 -10.90
CA TYR A 318 3.67 13.00 -10.25
C TYR A 318 3.54 12.73 -8.75
N VAL A 319 4.44 11.93 -8.20
CA VAL A 319 4.35 11.47 -6.80
C VAL A 319 5.68 11.67 -6.08
N LEU A 320 5.62 12.17 -4.84
CA LEU A 320 6.76 12.19 -3.92
C LEU A 320 6.61 11.04 -2.92
N MET A 321 7.66 10.25 -2.75
CA MET A 321 7.70 9.15 -1.79
C MET A 321 8.89 9.29 -0.84
N THR A 322 8.58 9.36 0.45
CA THR A 322 9.55 9.32 1.54
C THR A 322 9.44 7.99 2.26
N GLY A 323 10.58 7.35 2.59
CA GLY A 323 10.57 6.07 3.30
C GLY A 323 10.35 4.82 2.43
N ALA A 324 10.55 4.92 1.11
CA ALA A 324 10.50 3.78 0.19
C ALA A 324 11.83 3.00 0.16
N GLY A 325 12.34 2.62 1.34
CA GLY A 325 13.57 1.83 1.49
C GLY A 325 13.40 0.38 1.03
N ALA A 326 14.51 -0.33 0.81
CA ALA A 326 14.48 -1.72 0.38
C ALA A 326 13.72 -2.61 1.38
N GLY A 327 12.82 -3.46 0.87
CA GLY A 327 11.99 -4.37 1.67
C GLY A 327 10.89 -3.68 2.50
N SER A 328 10.57 -2.42 2.20
CA SER A 328 9.48 -1.69 2.86
C SER A 328 8.19 -1.73 2.03
N ILE A 329 7.05 -1.43 2.69
CA ILE A 329 5.76 -1.20 2.01
C ILE A 329 5.91 -0.13 0.92
N GLY A 330 6.70 0.91 1.17
CA GLY A 330 6.94 1.98 0.21
C GLY A 330 7.66 1.50 -1.07
N ALA A 331 8.48 0.45 -0.99
CA ALA A 331 9.13 -0.13 -2.16
C ALA A 331 8.14 -0.88 -3.07
N ASP A 332 7.15 -1.57 -2.50
CA ASP A 332 6.13 -2.27 -3.29
C ASP A 332 5.12 -1.27 -3.90
N VAL A 333 4.76 -0.23 -3.16
CA VAL A 333 3.97 0.88 -3.69
C VAL A 333 4.71 1.59 -4.83
N LEU A 334 6.02 1.80 -4.71
CA LEU A 334 6.84 2.40 -5.76
C LEU A 334 6.81 1.55 -7.04
N GLN A 335 6.97 0.23 -6.93
CA GLN A 335 6.86 -0.70 -8.07
C GLN A 335 5.51 -0.55 -8.78
N GLY A 336 4.42 -0.46 -8.02
CA GLY A 336 3.08 -0.26 -8.58
C GLY A 336 2.92 1.08 -9.31
N LEU A 337 3.42 2.16 -8.72
CA LEU A 337 3.34 3.49 -9.33
C LEU A 337 4.12 3.58 -10.64
N ILE A 338 5.37 3.08 -10.67
CA ILE A 338 6.21 3.14 -11.87
C ILE A 338 5.75 2.16 -12.96
N SER A 339 5.12 1.04 -12.60
CA SER A 339 4.47 0.13 -13.57
C SER A 339 3.22 0.72 -14.22
N GLY A 340 2.53 1.63 -13.52
CA GLY A 340 1.37 2.35 -14.06
C GLY A 340 1.71 3.64 -14.82
N GLY A 341 2.97 4.02 -14.98
CA GLY A 341 3.40 5.21 -15.74
C GLY A 341 3.51 6.49 -14.91
N ALA A 342 3.58 6.37 -13.57
CA ALA A 342 3.80 7.53 -12.71
C ALA A 342 5.25 8.00 -12.76
N LYS A 343 5.45 9.32 -12.65
CA LYS A 343 6.77 9.93 -12.40
C LYS A 343 6.95 10.12 -10.91
N VAL A 344 7.90 9.41 -10.32
CA VAL A 344 8.08 9.35 -8.86
C VAL A 344 9.43 9.94 -8.45
N VAL A 345 9.41 10.82 -7.45
CA VAL A 345 10.61 11.30 -6.74
C VAL A 345 10.71 10.54 -5.43
N VAL A 346 11.80 9.81 -5.23
CA VAL A 346 12.04 9.00 -4.03
C VAL A 346 13.16 9.62 -3.22
N THR A 347 12.94 9.80 -1.91
CA THR A 347 13.99 10.26 -0.99
C THR A 347 14.56 9.08 -0.21
N THR A 348 15.88 9.04 -0.07
CA THR A 348 16.57 8.10 0.81
C THR A 348 17.44 8.85 1.82
N SER A 349 17.42 8.43 3.09
CA SER A 349 18.34 8.91 4.12
C SER A 349 19.71 8.21 4.06
N ARG A 350 19.83 7.12 3.30
CA ARG A 350 21.05 6.33 3.12
C ARG A 350 21.46 6.37 1.65
N PHE A 351 22.01 7.49 1.21
CA PHE A 351 22.48 7.63 -0.18
C PHE A 351 23.83 6.92 -0.35
N SER A 352 23.81 5.74 -0.97
CA SER A 352 24.98 4.95 -1.32
C SER A 352 24.87 4.41 -2.74
N ARG A 353 25.96 3.85 -3.27
CA ARG A 353 25.95 3.17 -4.58
C ARG A 353 24.98 1.99 -4.58
N GLU A 354 24.99 1.18 -3.53
CA GLU A 354 24.09 0.02 -3.38
C GLU A 354 22.61 0.44 -3.46
N VAL A 355 22.24 1.52 -2.76
CA VAL A 355 20.86 2.05 -2.80
C VAL A 355 20.53 2.65 -4.17
N THR A 356 21.51 3.25 -4.83
CA THR A 356 21.37 3.77 -6.21
C THR A 356 21.09 2.63 -7.19
N GLU A 357 21.87 1.54 -7.12
CA GLU A 357 21.70 0.33 -7.95
C GLU A 357 20.38 -0.38 -7.64
N TYR A 358 19.95 -0.42 -6.37
CA TYR A 358 18.63 -0.93 -5.98
C TYR A 358 17.50 -0.23 -6.74
N TYR A 359 17.43 1.11 -6.68
CA TYR A 359 16.38 1.86 -7.38
C TYR A 359 16.51 1.77 -8.91
N GLN A 360 17.74 1.73 -9.43
CA GLN A 360 17.96 1.51 -10.87
C GLN A 360 17.42 0.15 -11.30
N SER A 361 17.72 -0.93 -10.55
CA SER A 361 17.25 -2.28 -10.85
C SER A 361 15.72 -2.38 -10.78
N MET A 362 15.11 -1.65 -9.84
CA MET A 362 13.67 -1.56 -9.73
C MET A 362 13.07 -0.84 -10.94
N TYR A 363 13.63 0.29 -11.35
CA TYR A 363 13.19 1.00 -12.55
C TYR A 363 13.40 0.17 -13.82
N ALA A 364 14.53 -0.54 -13.95
CA ALA A 364 14.80 -1.40 -15.09
C ALA A 364 13.72 -2.48 -15.26
N ARG A 365 13.26 -3.07 -14.16
CA ARG A 365 12.25 -4.13 -14.17
C ARG A 365 10.82 -3.60 -14.32
N TYR A 366 10.48 -2.49 -13.68
CA TYR A 366 9.09 -2.05 -13.50
C TYR A 366 8.77 -0.70 -14.15
N GLY A 367 9.76 0.08 -14.57
CA GLY A 367 9.58 1.41 -15.12
C GLY A 367 8.88 1.38 -16.48
N SER A 368 7.64 1.87 -16.52
CA SER A 368 6.84 1.95 -17.75
C SER A 368 6.97 3.30 -18.47
N LYS A 369 6.29 3.44 -19.62
CA LYS A 369 6.34 4.62 -20.49
C LYS A 369 5.58 5.83 -19.95
#